data_AF-A0A972S1F2-F1
#
_entry.id   AF-A0A972S1F2-F1
#
_cell.length_a   1.000
_cell.length_b   1.000
_cell.length_c   1.000
_cell.angle_alpha   90.00
_cell.angle_beta   90.00
_cell.angle_gamma   90.00
#
_symmetry.space_group_name_H-M   'P 1'
#
loop_
_entity.id
_entity.type
_entity.pdbx_description
1 polymer ?
#
loop_
_entity_poly.entity_id
_entity_poly.type
_entity_poly.pdbx_seq_one_letter_code
_entity_poly.pdbx_strand_id
1 'polypeptide(L)'
;MDEQLQESPIPFAELLKDIEVKDKSTAYVLIEANPSEIPYIMEKLSQIKNVKSADVVTGIYDIIVFLEGEDQNEIGRVVIRDINSIRGVLKATTCMVVKI
;
A
#
# COMPACT_ATOMS: atom_id res chain seq x y z
N MET A 1 4.33 25.77 37.40
CA MET A 1 3.43 26.10 36.29
C MET A 1 4.05 25.39 35.12
N ASP A 2 3.66 24.14 34.95
CA ASP A 2 4.36 23.20 34.09
C ASP A 2 3.94 23.51 32.65
N GLU A 3 4.86 24.06 31.88
CA GLU A 3 4.72 24.21 30.44
C GLU A 3 4.69 22.80 29.82
N GLN A 4 3.48 22.31 29.59
CA GLN A 4 3.27 21.11 28.80
C GLN A 4 3.74 21.41 27.37
N LEU A 5 4.93 20.91 27.02
CA LEU A 5 5.44 20.85 25.66
C LEU A 5 4.47 20.00 24.84
N GLN A 6 3.56 20.67 24.15
CA GLN A 6 2.67 20.06 23.18
C GLN A 6 3.50 19.77 21.92
N GLU A 7 4.17 18.62 21.89
CA GLU A 7 4.78 18.12 20.65
C GLU A 7 3.66 17.85 19.64
N SER A 8 3.47 18.78 18.71
CA SER A 8 2.64 18.55 17.54
C SER A 8 3.27 17.41 16.72
N PRO A 9 2.47 16.47 16.20
CA PRO A 9 2.98 15.48 15.25
C PRO A 9 3.72 16.22 14.13
N ILE A 10 4.95 15.79 13.84
CA ILE A 10 5.71 16.31 12.72
C ILE A 10 4.84 16.10 11.47
N PRO A 11 4.52 17.17 10.71
CA PRO A 11 3.76 17.02 9.47
C PRO A 11 4.48 16.03 8.56
N PHE A 12 3.74 15.09 7.96
CA PHE A 12 4.31 14.05 7.11
C PHE A 12 5.22 14.62 6.00
N ALA A 13 4.95 15.85 5.55
CA ALA A 13 5.77 16.58 4.59
C ALA A 13 7.20 16.92 5.07
N GLU A 14 7.43 17.07 6.37
CA GLU A 14 8.77 17.34 6.91
C GLU A 14 9.64 16.09 7.03
N LEU A 15 9.04 14.92 7.16
CA LEU A 15 9.75 13.63 7.18
C LEU A 15 10.32 13.25 5.80
N LEU A 16 9.87 13.93 4.73
CA LEU A 16 10.22 13.62 3.35
C LEU A 16 11.35 14.49 2.79
N LYS A 17 11.84 15.48 3.56
CA LYS A 17 12.82 16.48 3.06
C LYS A 17 14.20 15.88 2.70
N ASP A 18 14.54 14.70 3.23
CA ASP A 18 15.86 14.08 3.07
C ASP A 18 15.89 12.85 2.14
N ILE A 19 14.79 12.55 1.43
CA ILE A 19 14.76 11.42 0.50
C ILE A 19 15.06 11.93 -0.91
N GLU A 20 16.32 11.81 -1.34
CA GLU A 20 16.69 11.97 -2.75
C GLU A 20 15.94 10.94 -3.61
N VAL A 21 14.94 11.41 -4.36
CA VAL A 21 14.10 10.60 -5.25
C VAL A 21 14.92 10.16 -6.46
N LYS A 22 15.52 8.97 -6.38
CA LYS A 22 16.00 8.27 -7.58
C LYS A 22 15.69 6.78 -7.62
N ASP A 23 15.18 6.21 -6.52
CA ASP A 23 14.76 4.83 -6.47
C ASP A 23 13.24 4.74 -6.34
N LYS A 24 12.61 4.09 -7.31
CA LYS A 24 11.20 3.70 -7.22
C LYS A 24 10.96 2.96 -5.92
N SER A 25 9.93 3.38 -5.19
CA SER A 25 9.48 2.69 -3.99
C SER A 25 8.77 1.40 -4.38
N THR A 26 8.91 0.36 -3.56
CA THR A 26 8.20 -0.91 -3.74
C THR A 26 7.53 -1.32 -2.43
N ALA A 27 6.44 -2.07 -2.55
CA ALA A 27 5.67 -2.55 -1.40
C ALA A 27 5.01 -3.88 -1.70
N TYR A 28 4.76 -4.66 -0.65
CA TYR A 28 3.78 -5.74 -0.68
C TYR A 28 2.47 -5.26 -0.09
N VAL A 29 1.35 -5.64 -0.69
CA VAL A 29 0.01 -5.41 -0.14
C VAL A 29 -0.63 -6.75 0.13
N LEU A 30 -0.95 -6.99 1.39
CA LEU A 30 -1.58 -8.21 1.87
C LEU A 30 -3.07 -7.95 2.01
N ILE A 31 -3.89 -8.68 1.24
CA ILE A 31 -5.31 -8.43 1.11
C ILE A 31 -6.10 -9.57 1.76
N GLU A 32 -7.04 -9.19 2.64
CA GLU A 32 -8.15 -10.02 3.09
C GLU A 32 -9.34 -9.71 2.17
N ALA A 33 -9.93 -10.73 1.54
CA ALA A 33 -10.95 -10.60 0.50
C ALA A 33 -12.20 -11.45 0.79
N ASN A 34 -13.32 -11.06 0.21
CA ASN A 34 -14.48 -11.94 0.10
C ASN A 34 -14.16 -13.06 -0.92
N PRO A 35 -14.20 -14.35 -0.54
CA PRO A 35 -13.82 -15.45 -1.42
C PRO A 35 -14.58 -15.48 -2.75
N SER A 36 -15.85 -15.09 -2.75
CA SER A 36 -16.70 -15.06 -3.96
C SER A 36 -16.30 -13.99 -4.98
N GLU A 37 -15.55 -12.97 -4.55
CA GLU A 37 -15.14 -11.83 -5.37
C GLU A 37 -13.68 -11.94 -5.84
N ILE A 38 -12.92 -12.93 -5.37
CA ILE A 38 -11.48 -13.09 -5.71
C ILE A 38 -11.22 -13.04 -7.22
N PRO A 39 -11.98 -13.76 -8.09
CA PRO A 39 -11.75 -13.67 -9.54
C PRO A 39 -11.88 -12.24 -10.09
N TYR A 40 -12.86 -11.48 -9.59
CA TYR A 40 -13.07 -10.08 -9.97
C TYR A 40 -11.96 -9.17 -9.44
N ILE A 41 -11.52 -9.39 -8.19
CA ILE A 41 -10.42 -8.64 -7.59
C ILE A 41 -9.14 -8.83 -8.41
N MET A 42 -8.82 -10.07 -8.78
CA MET A 42 -7.63 -10.37 -9.60
C MET A 42 -7.69 -9.71 -10.98
N GLU A 43 -8.86 -9.69 -11.63
CA GLU A 43 -9.05 -8.96 -12.88
C GLU A 43 -8.76 -7.47 -12.70
N LYS A 44 -9.30 -6.84 -11.65
CA LYS A 44 -9.08 -5.42 -11.37
C LYS A 44 -7.63 -5.11 -11.01
N LEU A 45 -6.99 -5.92 -10.18
CA LEU A 45 -5.58 -5.77 -9.84
C LEU A 45 -4.68 -5.82 -11.09
N SER A 46 -5.00 -6.69 -12.06
CA SER A 46 -4.24 -6.79 -13.32
C SER A 46 -4.30 -5.54 -14.19
N GLN A 47 -5.30 -4.67 -13.98
CA GLN A 47 -5.49 -3.42 -14.73
C GLN A 47 -4.78 -2.23 -14.08
N ILE A 48 -4.29 -2.38 -12.84
CA ILE A 48 -3.59 -1.31 -12.12
C ILE A 48 -2.12 -1.31 -12.54
N LYS A 49 -1.67 -0.23 -13.19
CA LYS A 49 -0.30 -0.08 -13.72
C LYS A 49 0.82 -0.34 -12.71
N ASN A 50 0.58 0.03 -11.45
CA ASN A 50 1.54 -0.10 -10.36
C ASN A 50 1.66 -1.53 -9.82
N VAL A 51 0.72 -2.41 -10.14
CA VAL A 51 0.75 -3.84 -9.79
C VAL A 51 1.72 -4.56 -10.71
N LYS A 52 2.76 -5.15 -10.11
CA LYS A 52 3.78 -5.97 -10.80
C LYS A 52 3.45 -7.45 -10.76
N SER A 53 2.89 -7.90 -9.65
CA SER A 53 2.29 -9.22 -9.52
C SER A 53 1.16 -9.19 -8.50
N ALA A 54 0.21 -10.10 -8.64
CA ALA A 54 -0.81 -10.39 -7.67
C ALA A 54 -1.04 -11.90 -7.69
N ASP A 55 -0.99 -12.53 -6.53
CA ASP A 55 -1.08 -13.97 -6.38
C ASP A 55 -2.12 -14.30 -5.31
N VAL A 56 -3.02 -15.24 -5.62
CA VAL A 56 -3.92 -15.83 -4.63
C VAL A 56 -3.12 -16.84 -3.81
N VAL A 57 -3.14 -16.72 -2.49
CA VAL A 57 -2.30 -17.53 -1.60
C VAL A 57 -3.14 -18.31 -0.58
N THR A 58 -2.59 -19.42 -0.09
CA THR A 58 -3.17 -20.18 1.02
C THR A 58 -2.55 -19.71 2.33
N GLY A 59 -3.08 -18.64 2.92
CA GLY A 59 -2.57 -18.04 4.15
C GLY A 59 -3.64 -17.36 5.00
N ILE A 60 -3.21 -16.53 5.96
CA ILE A 60 -4.13 -15.65 6.72
C ILE A 60 -4.67 -14.49 5.86
N TYR A 61 -4.06 -14.29 4.69
CA TYR A 61 -4.49 -13.37 3.64
C TYR A 61 -4.88 -14.21 2.42
N ASP A 62 -5.74 -13.65 1.58
CA ASP A 62 -6.24 -14.31 0.37
C ASP A 62 -5.39 -13.95 -0.85
N ILE A 63 -4.89 -12.71 -0.93
CA ILE A 63 -4.12 -12.20 -2.07
C ILE A 63 -2.89 -11.43 -1.57
N ILE A 64 -1.75 -11.65 -2.22
CA ILE A 64 -0.54 -10.84 -2.03
C ILE A 64 -0.23 -10.12 -3.33
N VAL A 65 -0.03 -8.80 -3.24
CA VAL A 65 0.24 -7.93 -4.39
C VAL A 65 1.62 -7.31 -4.23
N PHE A 66 2.44 -7.34 -5.28
CA PHE A 66 3.67 -6.58 -5.35
C PHE A 66 3.46 -5.28 -6.14
N LEU A 67 3.73 -4.14 -5.51
CA LEU A 67 3.57 -2.80 -6.05
C LEU A 67 4.90 -2.11 -6.29
N GLU A 68 4.94 -1.29 -7.33
CA GLU A 68 6.01 -0.32 -7.61
C GLU A 68 5.41 1.06 -7.87
N GLY A 69 5.96 2.09 -7.25
CA GLY A 69 5.63 3.50 -7.47
C GLY A 69 6.88 4.37 -7.51
N GLU A 70 6.74 5.60 -7.98
CA GLU A 70 7.78 6.62 -7.97
C GLU A 70 8.23 6.93 -6.55
N ASP A 71 7.28 7.01 -5.60
CA ASP A 71 7.53 7.23 -4.18
C ASP A 71 6.50 6.51 -3.29
N GLN A 72 6.68 6.62 -1.97
CA GLN A 72 5.75 6.04 -1.00
C GLN A 72 4.35 6.68 -1.09
N ASN A 73 4.26 7.95 -1.48
CA ASN A 73 2.99 8.66 -1.58
C ASN A 73 2.15 8.12 -2.75
N GLU A 74 2.77 7.78 -3.87
CA GLU A 74 2.10 7.15 -5.01
C GLU A 74 1.57 5.77 -4.61
N ILE A 75 2.37 4.94 -3.96
CA ILE A 75 1.92 3.64 -3.45
C ILE A 75 0.71 3.83 -2.52
N GLY A 76 0.78 4.76 -1.56
CA GLY A 76 -0.33 5.05 -0.67
C GLY A 76 -1.60 5.49 -1.41
N ARG A 77 -1.47 6.33 -2.45
CA ARG A 77 -2.60 6.74 -3.29
C ARG A 77 -3.20 5.56 -4.05
N VAL A 78 -2.38 4.71 -4.67
CA VAL A 78 -2.82 3.51 -5.40
C VAL A 78 -3.57 2.56 -4.46
N VAL A 79 -3.05 2.31 -3.26
CA VAL A 79 -3.70 1.44 -2.29
C VAL A 79 -5.07 2.00 -1.89
N ILE A 80 -5.14 3.28 -1.53
CA ILE A 80 -6.38 3.90 -1.04
C ILE A 80 -7.43 4.03 -2.15
N ARG A 81 -7.02 4.50 -3.34
CA ARG A 81 -7.94 4.84 -4.43
C ARG A 81 -8.28 3.66 -5.32
N ASP A 82 -7.31 2.78 -5.58
CA ASP A 82 -7.44 1.77 -6.63
C ASP A 82 -7.59 0.37 -6.05
N ILE A 83 -6.93 0.01 -4.93
CA ILE A 83 -7.03 -1.34 -4.34
C ILE A 83 -8.19 -1.43 -3.33
N ASN A 84 -8.24 -0.53 -2.35
CA ASN A 84 -9.28 -0.55 -1.31
C ASN A 84 -10.68 -0.24 -1.86
N SER A 85 -10.78 0.38 -3.03
CA SER A 85 -12.06 0.65 -3.69
C SER A 85 -12.60 -0.55 -4.47
N ILE A 86 -11.78 -1.60 -4.69
CA ILE A 86 -12.22 -2.81 -5.39
C ILE A 86 -13.24 -3.53 -4.53
N ARG A 87 -14.43 -3.73 -5.09
CA ARG A 87 -15.47 -4.55 -4.48
C ARG A 87 -14.93 -5.92 -4.09
N GLY A 88 -15.13 -6.29 -2.83
CA GLY A 88 -14.68 -7.57 -2.27
C GLY A 88 -13.35 -7.50 -1.51
N VAL A 89 -12.61 -6.39 -1.60
CA VAL A 89 -11.48 -6.13 -0.69
C VAL A 89 -12.03 -5.74 0.68
N LEU A 90 -11.72 -6.54 1.71
CA LEU A 90 -12.17 -6.29 3.08
C LEU A 90 -11.14 -5.47 3.85
N LYS A 91 -9.86 -5.80 3.65
CA LYS A 91 -8.74 -5.12 4.30
C LYS A 91 -7.48 -5.27 3.47
N ALA A 92 -6.67 -4.22 3.43
CA ALA A 92 -5.35 -4.22 2.81
C ALA A 92 -4.30 -3.72 3.82
N THR A 93 -3.24 -4.50 4.00
CA THR A 93 -2.07 -4.13 4.82
C THR A 93 -0.90 -3.85 3.90
N THR A 94 -0.36 -2.64 3.94
CA THR A 94 0.77 -2.24 3.08
C THR A 94 2.09 -2.40 3.82
N CYS A 95 3.01 -3.14 3.23
CA CYS A 95 4.35 -3.42 3.74
C CYS A 95 5.38 -2.77 2.80
N MET A 96 5.88 -1.60 3.18
CA MET A 96 6.93 -0.90 2.43
C MET A 96 8.22 -1.71 2.43
N VAL A 97 8.84 -1.87 1.26
CA VAL A 97 10.14 -2.56 1.15
C VAL A 97 11.25 -1.60 1.57
N VAL A 98 12.07 -2.03 2.53
CA VAL A 98 13.29 -1.33 2.95
C VAL A 98 14.49 -2.05 2.34
N LYS A 99 15.32 -1.32 1.60
CA LYS A 99 16.59 -1.85 1.08
C LYS A 99 17.62 -1.87 2.24
N ILE A 100 18.34 -2.98 2.37
CA ILE A 100 19.42 -3.17 3.35
C ILE A 100 20.74 -3.27 2.59
#